data_AF-A0A3Q3B8K3-F1
#
_entry.id   AF-A0A3Q3B8K3-F1
#
_cell.length_a   1.000
_cell.length_b   1.000
_cell.length_c   1.000
_cell.angle_alpha   90.00
_cell.angle_beta   90.00
_cell.angle_gamma   90.00
#
_symmetry.space_group_name_H-M   'P 1'
#
loop_
_entity.id
_entity.type
_entity.pdbx_description
1 polymer ?
#
loop_
_entity_poly.entity_id
_entity_poly.type
_entity_poly.pdbx_seq_one_letter_code
_entity_poly.pdbx_strand_id
1 'polypeptide(L)'
;GPGGRCVWSAVGLFWVFPVVRSGGWASGPYYWRSTNNTSTEPLYCDQTFIWKGYYRLFLGFKSAQIPERCIPSYRCGTHAPMWLTEPHPTQPDEIVTRTLCNSWGDSCCYHPSHTIKIKLCHEVHNSENFYIYKFVKPSACNLAFCTGTVPS
;
A
#
# COMPACT_ATOMS: atom_id res chain seq x y z
N GLY A 1 -15.11 20.82 17.60
CA GLY A 1 -13.99 20.04 18.20
C GLY A 1 -13.16 19.44 17.08
N PRO A 2 -11.84 19.30 17.20
CA PRO A 2 -11.01 18.95 16.06
C PRO A 2 -11.17 17.46 15.72
N GLY A 3 -12.08 17.16 14.80
CA GLY A 3 -12.33 15.80 14.32
C GLY A 3 -11.17 15.25 13.48
N GLY A 4 -10.90 13.95 13.65
CA GLY A 4 -10.44 13.09 12.56
C GLY A 4 -8.98 13.17 12.11
N ARG A 5 -8.04 13.57 12.96
CA ARG A 5 -6.62 13.52 12.58
C ARG A 5 -6.00 12.17 12.93
N CYS A 6 -5.64 11.39 11.91
CA CYS A 6 -4.74 10.25 12.09
C CYS A 6 -3.31 10.78 12.32
N VAL A 7 -2.96 11.08 13.57
CA VAL A 7 -1.65 11.68 13.91
C VAL A 7 -0.62 10.59 14.23
N TRP A 8 0.59 10.72 13.69
CA TRP A 8 1.72 9.82 13.95
C TRP A 8 2.71 10.35 15.02
N SER A 9 2.33 11.36 15.82
CA SER A 9 3.14 11.93 16.92
C SER A 9 2.29 12.78 17.87
N ALA A 10 2.65 12.79 19.16
CA ALA A 10 2.00 13.55 20.24
C ALA A 10 2.51 14.99 20.39
N VAL A 11 3.16 15.60 19.38
CA VAL A 11 3.75 16.93 19.55
C VAL A 11 3.42 17.85 18.38
N GLY A 12 2.72 18.95 18.68
CA GLY A 12 2.82 20.25 18.02
C GLY A 12 2.43 20.33 16.54
N LEU A 13 1.26 20.95 16.29
CA LEU A 13 0.97 21.79 15.12
C LEU A 13 1.74 21.49 13.82
N PHE A 14 1.37 20.42 13.12
CA PHE A 14 1.60 20.34 11.68
C PHE A 14 0.35 19.83 10.98
N TRP A 15 -0.24 20.70 10.17
CA TRP A 15 -1.23 20.34 9.16
C TRP A 15 -0.56 19.40 8.16
N VAL A 16 -1.08 18.18 8.00
CA VAL A 16 -0.70 17.31 6.88
C VAL A 16 -1.94 17.09 6.03
N PHE A 17 -2.13 17.99 5.06
CA PHE A 17 -2.71 17.65 3.75
C PHE A 17 -1.87 18.37 2.68
N PRO A 18 -1.67 17.80 1.48
CA PRO A 18 -2.05 16.47 1.00
C PRO A 18 -0.79 15.63 0.66
N VAL A 19 -0.86 14.30 0.73
CA VAL A 19 0.03 13.48 -0.12
C VAL A 19 -0.81 12.89 -1.25
N VAL A 20 -1.26 13.79 -2.12
CA VAL A 20 -1.37 13.47 -3.54
C VAL A 20 -0.15 14.13 -4.15
N ARG A 21 0.94 13.37 -4.33
CA ARG A 21 2.04 13.85 -5.15
C ARG A 21 1.62 13.67 -6.59
N SER A 22 1.16 14.75 -7.21
CA SER A 22 1.01 14.87 -8.65
C SER A 22 2.35 14.58 -9.32
N GLY A 23 2.39 13.52 -10.13
CA GLY A 23 3.57 13.16 -10.92
C GLY A 23 3.29 11.99 -11.86
N GLY A 24 3.05 12.31 -13.13
CA GLY A 24 3.07 11.35 -14.25
C GLY A 24 1.71 11.06 -14.89
N TRP A 25 1.30 11.88 -15.85
CA TRP A 25 0.16 11.59 -16.72
C TRP A 25 0.54 10.53 -17.76
N ALA A 26 0.06 9.31 -17.55
CA ALA A 26 -0.44 8.40 -18.58
C ALA A 26 -1.13 7.22 -17.87
N SER A 27 -2.40 6.93 -18.19
CA SER A 27 -3.24 5.82 -17.69
C SER A 27 -3.76 5.86 -16.24
N GLY A 28 -4.72 6.77 -15.96
CA GLY A 28 -5.70 6.59 -14.88
C GLY A 28 -5.21 6.41 -13.43
N PRO A 29 -6.14 6.37 -12.46
CA PRO A 29 -5.83 6.24 -11.04
C PRO A 29 -5.36 4.82 -10.66
N TYR A 30 -4.03 4.59 -10.59
CA TYR A 30 -3.31 3.43 -10.02
C TYR A 30 -3.88 2.01 -10.23
N TYR A 31 -4.76 1.79 -11.21
CA TYR A 31 -5.45 0.52 -11.42
C TYR A 31 -4.51 -0.62 -11.76
N TRP A 32 -3.33 -0.30 -12.30
CA TRP A 32 -2.31 -1.30 -12.61
C TRP A 32 -1.88 -2.09 -11.36
N ARG A 33 -1.97 -1.52 -10.15
CA ARG A 33 -1.66 -2.20 -8.88
C ARG A 33 -2.70 -3.21 -8.42
N SER A 34 -3.87 -3.24 -9.06
CA SER A 34 -4.99 -4.09 -8.66
C SER A 34 -4.60 -5.57 -8.67
N THR A 35 -5.03 -6.33 -7.67
CA THR A 35 -4.93 -7.81 -7.67
C THR A 35 -5.65 -8.45 -8.85
N ASN A 36 -6.60 -7.74 -9.47
CA ASN A 36 -7.32 -8.20 -10.65
C ASN A 36 -6.60 -7.82 -11.96
N ASN A 37 -5.53 -7.02 -11.89
CA ASN A 37 -4.75 -6.70 -13.08
C ASN A 37 -3.90 -7.90 -13.49
N THR A 38 -4.20 -8.41 -14.68
CA THR A 38 -3.50 -9.53 -15.33
C THR A 38 -2.59 -9.09 -16.46
N SER A 39 -2.49 -7.78 -16.73
CA SER A 39 -1.61 -7.26 -17.78
C SER A 39 -0.15 -7.51 -17.42
N THR A 40 0.59 -8.05 -18.38
CA THR A 40 2.03 -8.28 -18.27
C THR A 40 2.85 -7.20 -18.95
N GLU A 41 2.24 -6.18 -19.56
CA GLU A 41 2.91 -5.03 -20.14
C GLU A 41 2.02 -3.76 -20.05
N PRO A 42 2.57 -2.57 -19.71
CA PRO A 42 3.91 -2.37 -19.18
C PRO A 42 4.03 -2.92 -17.75
N LEU A 43 5.23 -3.34 -17.36
CA LEU A 43 5.55 -3.72 -15.98
C LEU A 43 6.13 -2.55 -15.20
N TYR A 44 5.67 -2.44 -13.95
CA TYR A 44 6.02 -1.36 -13.03
C TYR A 44 6.88 -1.87 -11.88
N CYS A 45 7.61 -0.91 -11.29
CA CYS A 45 8.70 -1.16 -10.37
C CYS A 45 8.72 -0.12 -9.25
N ASP A 46 8.45 -0.57 -8.02
CA ASP A 46 8.40 0.32 -6.85
C ASP A 46 9.79 0.66 -6.29
N GLN A 47 10.84 -0.02 -6.75
CA GLN A 47 12.22 0.31 -6.36
C GLN A 47 12.68 1.69 -6.87
N THR A 48 12.12 2.17 -7.98
CA THR A 48 12.46 3.48 -8.56
C THR A 48 11.89 4.66 -7.77
N PHE A 49 10.87 4.40 -6.94
CA PHE A 49 10.22 5.44 -6.17
C PHE A 49 11.01 5.81 -4.90
N ILE A 50 10.98 7.10 -4.55
CA ILE A 50 11.58 7.61 -3.31
C ILE A 50 10.54 7.52 -2.19
N TRP A 51 10.58 6.41 -1.44
CA TRP A 51 9.71 6.18 -0.28
C TRP A 51 10.15 7.04 0.92
N LYS A 52 9.57 8.24 1.04
CA LYS A 52 9.78 9.18 2.14
C LYS A 52 8.43 9.63 2.69
N GLY A 53 8.07 9.08 3.85
CA GLY A 53 6.87 9.47 4.59
C GLY A 53 5.84 8.36 4.68
N TYR A 54 4.58 8.78 4.73
CA TYR A 54 3.42 7.94 4.96
C TYR A 54 2.47 8.03 3.77
N TYR A 55 1.86 6.91 3.40
CA TYR A 55 1.10 6.77 2.17
C TYR A 55 -0.26 6.12 2.45
N ARG A 56 -1.31 6.63 1.80
CA ARG A 56 -2.63 5.97 1.69
C ARG A 56 -2.73 5.40 0.27
N LEU A 57 -3.19 4.17 0.16
CA LEU A 57 -3.35 3.50 -1.13
C LEU A 57 -4.75 3.72 -1.70
N PHE A 58 -4.83 3.84 -3.01
CA PHE A 58 -6.08 4.02 -3.74
C PHE A 58 -6.11 3.12 -4.97
N LEU A 59 -7.31 2.61 -5.27
CA LEU A 59 -7.64 2.01 -6.56
C LEU A 59 -8.78 2.83 -7.14
N GLY A 60 -8.51 3.57 -8.22
CA GLY A 60 -9.46 4.59 -8.61
C GLY A 60 -9.51 5.73 -7.60
N PHE A 61 -10.74 6.07 -7.23
CA PHE A 61 -11.03 7.04 -6.17
C PHE A 61 -11.46 6.35 -4.86
N LYS A 62 -11.23 5.04 -4.74
CA LYS A 62 -11.62 4.25 -3.57
C LYS A 62 -10.40 3.88 -2.72
N SER A 63 -10.57 3.84 -1.40
CA SER A 63 -9.56 3.32 -0.49
C SER A 63 -9.18 1.89 -0.87
N ALA A 64 -7.89 1.61 -0.86
CA ALA A 64 -7.36 0.29 -1.13
C ALA A 64 -6.35 -0.11 -0.05
N GLN A 65 -6.07 -1.40 0.01
CA GLN A 65 -5.11 -1.98 0.95
C GLN A 65 -4.23 -3.01 0.27
N ILE A 66 -3.10 -3.34 0.88
CA ILE A 66 -2.24 -4.41 0.38
C ILE A 66 -2.97 -5.74 0.62
N PRO A 67 -3.02 -6.70 -0.32
CA PRO A 67 -3.67 -7.97 -0.03
C PRO A 67 -2.97 -8.73 1.11
N GLU A 68 -3.75 -9.39 1.96
CA GLU A 68 -3.28 -10.28 3.05
C GLU A 68 -3.17 -11.74 2.60
N ARG A 69 -3.03 -11.95 1.28
CA ARG A 69 -2.96 -13.28 0.66
C ARG A 69 -1.94 -13.27 -0.46
N CYS A 70 -1.36 -14.45 -0.72
CA CYS A 70 -0.48 -14.66 -1.84
C CYS A 70 -1.16 -14.34 -3.17
N ILE A 71 -0.51 -13.49 -3.96
CA ILE A 71 -0.94 -13.12 -5.31
C ILE A 71 -0.02 -13.83 -6.32
N PRO A 72 -0.54 -14.51 -7.36
CA PRO A 72 0.31 -15.16 -8.36
C PRO A 72 1.29 -14.20 -9.05
N SER A 73 2.43 -14.71 -9.54
CA SER A 73 3.37 -13.92 -10.34
C SER A 73 2.69 -13.26 -11.55
N TYR A 74 3.28 -12.18 -12.06
CA TYR A 74 2.74 -11.42 -13.21
C TYR A 74 1.33 -10.86 -12.97
N ARG A 75 1.12 -10.34 -11.77
CA ARG A 75 -0.12 -9.65 -11.34
C ARG A 75 0.23 -8.26 -10.80
N CYS A 76 -0.79 -7.42 -10.63
CA CYS A 76 -0.61 -6.07 -10.10
C CYS A 76 0.39 -5.23 -10.92
N GLY A 77 0.48 -5.51 -12.23
CA GLY A 77 1.37 -4.81 -13.16
C GLY A 77 2.85 -5.00 -12.82
N THR A 78 3.24 -6.10 -12.19
CA THR A 78 4.65 -6.39 -11.87
C THR A 78 4.97 -7.87 -12.01
N HIS A 79 6.25 -8.19 -12.03
CA HIS A 79 6.80 -9.54 -12.12
C HIS A 79 6.52 -10.34 -10.84
N ALA A 80 6.93 -9.80 -9.70
CA ALA A 80 6.84 -10.42 -8.38
C ALA A 80 6.00 -9.53 -7.44
N PRO A 81 4.68 -9.74 -7.39
CA PRO A 81 3.79 -8.92 -6.59
C PRO A 81 4.01 -9.11 -5.10
N MET A 82 3.95 -8.02 -4.34
CA MET A 82 4.09 -8.02 -2.88
C MET A 82 2.75 -7.98 -2.15
N TRP A 83 2.67 -8.76 -1.07
CA TRP A 83 1.48 -8.97 -0.25
C TRP A 83 1.86 -9.14 1.23
N LEU A 84 0.92 -8.91 2.16
CA LEU A 84 1.13 -8.98 3.61
C LEU A 84 0.95 -10.41 4.13
N THR A 85 1.91 -10.89 4.92
CA THR A 85 1.83 -12.22 5.53
C THR A 85 0.92 -12.29 6.76
N GLU A 86 0.64 -11.15 7.39
CA GLU A 86 -0.23 -11.06 8.55
C GLU A 86 -1.31 -9.97 8.36
N PRO A 87 -2.48 -10.09 9.01
CA PRO A 87 -3.59 -9.16 8.80
C PRO A 87 -3.29 -7.71 9.21
N HIS A 88 -3.93 -6.74 8.56
CA HIS A 88 -3.87 -5.34 8.95
C HIS A 88 -4.31 -5.13 10.41
N PRO A 89 -3.84 -4.04 11.07
CA PRO A 89 -4.30 -3.73 12.42
C PRO A 89 -5.80 -3.43 12.44
N THR A 90 -6.51 -3.97 13.42
CA THR A 90 -7.94 -3.70 13.62
C THR A 90 -8.20 -2.62 14.66
N GLN A 91 -7.22 -2.30 15.51
CA GLN A 91 -7.33 -1.26 16.52
C GLN A 91 -6.91 0.09 15.92
N PRO A 92 -7.77 1.12 15.98
CA PRO A 92 -7.38 2.48 15.65
C PRO A 92 -6.20 2.94 16.51
N ASP A 93 -5.37 3.82 15.96
CA ASP A 93 -4.20 4.39 16.63
C ASP A 93 -3.02 3.45 16.93
N GLU A 94 -3.17 2.15 16.72
CA GLU A 94 -2.06 1.19 16.78
C GLU A 94 -1.17 1.28 15.53
N ILE A 95 0.14 1.34 15.75
CA ILE A 95 1.15 1.20 14.70
C ILE A 95 1.73 -0.19 14.80
N VAL A 96 1.47 -1.02 13.80
CA VAL A 96 1.97 -2.38 13.75
C VAL A 96 3.03 -2.53 12.66
N THR A 97 3.99 -3.41 12.91
CA THR A 97 4.93 -3.86 11.88
C THR A 97 4.35 -5.11 11.22
N ARG A 98 4.42 -5.17 9.88
CA ARG A 98 3.99 -6.32 9.10
C ARG A 98 5.03 -6.72 8.09
N THR A 99 5.08 -8.01 7.82
CA THR A 99 6.01 -8.59 6.87
C THR A 99 5.36 -8.66 5.49
N LEU A 100 6.13 -8.30 4.48
CA LEU A 100 5.78 -8.41 3.08
C LEU A 100 6.56 -9.54 2.45
N CYS A 101 5.83 -10.44 1.83
CA CYS A 101 6.36 -11.46 0.94
C CYS A 101 6.11 -11.07 -0.52
N ASN A 102 6.85 -11.71 -1.41
CA ASN A 102 6.75 -11.53 -2.85
C ASN A 102 6.57 -12.88 -3.53
N SER A 103 5.70 -12.93 -4.51
CA SER A 103 5.39 -14.18 -5.20
C SER A 103 6.17 -14.32 -6.50
N TRP A 104 6.98 -15.37 -6.62
CA TRP A 104 7.75 -15.66 -7.83
C TRP A 104 7.75 -17.16 -8.13
N GLY A 105 7.33 -17.52 -9.35
CA GLY A 105 7.06 -18.91 -9.71
C GLY A 105 5.95 -19.48 -8.83
N ASP A 106 6.22 -20.63 -8.21
CA ASP A 106 5.27 -21.30 -7.30
C ASP A 106 5.47 -20.92 -5.82
N SER A 107 6.46 -20.06 -5.51
CA SER A 107 6.71 -19.61 -4.14
C SER A 107 5.96 -18.31 -3.85
N CYS A 108 5.23 -18.29 -2.73
CA CYS A 108 4.58 -17.09 -2.21
C CYS A 108 5.53 -16.15 -1.46
N CYS A 109 6.77 -16.56 -1.19
CA CYS A 109 7.79 -15.73 -0.55
C CYS A 109 9.17 -16.10 -1.06
N TYR A 110 9.51 -15.63 -2.27
CA TYR A 110 10.73 -16.05 -2.95
C TYR A 110 11.97 -15.25 -2.53
N HIS A 111 11.92 -13.92 -2.63
CA HIS A 111 12.99 -13.04 -2.16
C HIS A 111 12.87 -12.73 -0.65
N PRO A 112 13.96 -12.29 0.01
CA PRO A 112 13.91 -11.84 1.40
C PRO A 112 12.75 -10.88 1.65
N SER A 113 11.99 -11.17 2.70
CA SER A 113 10.82 -10.40 3.09
C SER A 113 11.22 -9.01 3.61
N HIS A 114 10.36 -8.03 3.38
CA HIS A 114 10.54 -6.66 3.87
C HIS A 114 9.52 -6.37 4.96
N THR A 115 9.85 -5.56 5.95
CA THR A 115 8.88 -5.12 6.95
C THR A 115 8.42 -3.69 6.68
N ILE A 116 7.13 -3.45 6.82
CA ILE A 116 6.53 -2.10 6.74
C ILE A 116 5.78 -1.78 8.03
N LYS A 117 5.50 -0.50 8.27
CA LYS A 117 4.61 -0.08 9.36
C LYS A 117 3.24 0.29 8.82
N ILE A 118 2.19 -0.10 9.51
CA ILE A 118 0.80 0.13 9.13
C ILE A 118 0.05 0.71 10.33
N LYS A 119 -0.83 1.67 10.07
CA LYS A 119 -1.75 2.23 11.06
C LYS A 119 -3.15 2.26 10.48
N LEU A 120 -4.13 1.83 11.27
CA LEU A 120 -5.55 2.02 10.98
C LEU A 120 -5.97 3.44 11.37
N CYS A 121 -6.64 4.12 10.45
CA CYS A 121 -7.14 5.48 10.60
C CYS A 121 -8.63 5.52 10.26
N HIS A 122 -9.33 6.49 10.84
CA HIS A 122 -10.74 6.73 10.57
C HIS A 122 -10.96 8.16 10.05
N GLU A 123 -11.63 8.29 8.91
CA GLU A 123 -11.99 9.56 8.30
C GLU A 123 -13.33 10.04 8.84
N VAL A 124 -13.31 11.01 9.76
CA VAL A 124 -14.51 11.45 10.49
C VAL A 124 -15.61 12.01 9.59
N HIS A 125 -15.25 12.61 8.45
CA HIS A 125 -16.25 13.20 7.54
C HIS A 125 -17.01 12.15 6.73
N ASN A 126 -16.33 11.09 6.29
CA ASN A 126 -16.90 10.04 5.45
C ASN A 126 -17.24 8.77 6.24
N SER A 127 -16.98 8.77 7.55
CA SER A 127 -17.11 7.59 8.43
C SER A 127 -16.42 6.34 7.87
N GLU A 128 -15.28 6.51 7.20
CA GLU A 128 -14.57 5.45 6.48
C GLU A 128 -13.26 5.10 7.18
N ASN A 129 -12.97 3.80 7.28
CA ASN A 129 -11.69 3.31 7.75
C ASN A 129 -10.69 3.22 6.59
N PHE A 130 -9.45 3.63 6.83
CA PHE A 130 -8.38 3.52 5.85
C PHE A 130 -7.03 3.26 6.52
N TYR A 131 -6.11 2.67 5.75
CA TYR A 131 -4.78 2.36 6.24
C TYR A 131 -3.74 3.37 5.75
N ILE A 132 -2.84 3.75 6.66
CA ILE A 132 -1.63 4.50 6.36
C ILE A 132 -0.43 3.57 6.48
N TYR A 133 0.42 3.60 5.46
CA TYR A 133 1.61 2.76 5.34
C TYR A 133 2.88 3.60 5.39
N LYS A 134 3.88 3.11 6.11
CA LYS A 134 5.27 3.55 6.00
C LYS A 134 6.05 2.45 5.27
N PHE A 135 6.20 2.65 3.97
CA PHE A 135 6.91 1.72 3.11
C PHE A 135 8.43 1.80 3.28
N VAL A 136 9.08 0.70 2.91
CA VAL A 136 10.52 0.65 2.67
C VAL A 136 10.76 0.42 1.18
N LYS A 137 11.90 0.90 0.68
CA LYS A 137 12.29 0.68 -0.72
C LYS A 137 12.46 -0.83 -0.97
N PRO A 138 11.76 -1.42 -1.97
CA PRO A 138 11.97 -2.82 -2.33
C PRO A 138 13.40 -3.10 -2.78
N SER A 139 13.88 -4.32 -2.53
CA SER A 139 15.24 -4.75 -2.86
C SER A 139 15.53 -4.85 -4.37
N ALA A 140 14.51 -5.02 -5.20
CA ALA A 140 14.67 -5.24 -6.64
C ALA A 140 13.50 -4.66 -7.45
N CYS A 141 13.74 -4.43 -8.75
CA CYS A 141 12.82 -3.69 -9.61
C CYS A 141 11.64 -4.52 -10.12
N ASN A 142 11.77 -5.84 -10.09
CA ASN A 142 10.68 -6.78 -10.35
C ASN A 142 9.63 -6.82 -9.23
N LEU A 143 9.75 -6.00 -8.18
CA LEU A 143 8.83 -5.93 -7.05
C LEU A 143 7.92 -4.70 -7.13
N ALA A 144 6.62 -4.92 -6.88
CA ALA A 144 5.66 -3.84 -6.64
C ALA A 144 4.59 -4.23 -5.61
N PHE A 145 4.10 -3.25 -4.84
CA PHE A 145 3.03 -3.44 -3.87
C PHE A 145 1.69 -3.60 -4.61
N CYS A 146 1.04 -4.74 -4.41
CA CYS A 146 -0.33 -4.94 -4.86
C CYS A 146 -1.31 -4.10 -4.05
N THR A 147 -2.45 -3.81 -4.65
CA THR A 147 -3.60 -3.24 -3.97
C THR A 147 -4.86 -4.05 -4.28
N GLY A 148 -5.68 -4.27 -3.26
CA GLY A 148 -7.01 -4.86 -3.36
C GLY A 148 -8.03 -3.90 -2.75
N THR A 149 -9.27 -3.99 -3.21
CA THR A 149 -10.39 -3.32 -2.55
C THR A 149 -10.66 -3.97 -1.20
N VAL A 150 -10.88 -3.15 -0.16
CA VAL A 150 -11.30 -3.64 1.16
C VAL A 150 -12.69 -4.28 0.99
N PRO A 151 -12.90 -5.54 1.40
CA PRO A 151 -14.26 -6.09 1.48
C PRO A 151 -15.08 -5.23 2.44
N SER A 152 -16.22 -4.74 1.96
CA SER A 152 -17.19 -3.97 2.75
C SER A 152 -17.77 -4.78 3.90
#